data_AF-A0A8J9RTQ7-F1
#
_entry.id   AF-A0A8J9RTQ7-F1
#
_cell.length_a   1.000
_cell.length_b   1.000
_cell.length_c   1.000
_cell.angle_alpha   90.00
_cell.angle_beta   90.00
_cell.angle_gamma   90.00
#
_symmetry.space_group_name_H-M   'P 1'
#
loop_
_entity.id
_entity.type
_entity.pdbx_description
1 polymer ?
#
loop_
_entity_poly.entity_id
_entity_poly.type
_entity_poly.pdbx_seq_one_letter_code
_entity_poly.pdbx_strand_id
1 'polypeptide(L)'
;MSEERPKIDLRSLLGPLLINNQGSVPVTSLEDCVVGLYFSAHWCPPCRQFTPKLKEVYKAVKATGKQFEVIFVSSDQSATQFEEYFATMPWLALPFANRAEAAATAERFGIRGIPALVIIDRNGKVINANARGAVMKDAPGGSQFPWAGQQDPEGYGGPNWKLMLLLIVGYYLLRFYFKVI
;
A
#
# COMPACT_ATOMS: atom_id res chain seq x y z
N MET A 1 -23.70 5.16 15.95
CA MET A 1 -22.90 6.07 15.11
C MET A 1 -21.69 5.30 14.64
N SER A 2 -21.64 4.89 13.36
CA SER A 2 -20.50 4.15 12.81
C SER A 2 -19.29 5.08 12.72
N GLU A 3 -18.28 4.88 13.56
CA GLU A 3 -17.01 5.59 13.48
C GLU A 3 -16.37 5.30 12.11
N GLU A 4 -16.35 6.28 11.21
CA GLU A 4 -15.65 6.17 9.94
C GLU A 4 -14.15 6.05 10.19
N ARG A 5 -13.50 5.08 9.54
CA ARG A 5 -12.04 4.97 9.57
C ARG A 5 -11.42 6.27 9.03
N PRO A 6 -10.39 6.83 9.69
CA PRO A 6 -9.74 8.04 9.23
C PRO A 6 -9.18 7.84 7.82
N LYS A 7 -9.46 8.81 6.93
CA LYS A 7 -8.98 8.82 5.55
C LYS A 7 -7.46 8.79 5.53
N ILE A 8 -6.89 8.01 4.62
CA ILE A 8 -5.45 7.92 4.42
C ILE A 8 -5.02 9.08 3.53
N ASP A 9 -4.20 9.97 4.08
CA ASP A 9 -3.40 10.90 3.28
C ASP A 9 -2.15 10.18 2.78
N LEU A 10 -2.08 9.96 1.46
CA LEU A 10 -0.96 9.30 0.81
C LEU A 10 0.35 10.07 0.98
N ARG A 11 0.29 11.41 1.02
CA ARG A 11 1.49 12.25 1.17
C ARG A 11 2.09 12.11 2.55
N SER A 12 1.25 12.13 3.59
CA SER A 12 1.71 11.86 4.97
C SER A 12 2.27 10.45 5.14
N LEU A 13 1.83 9.48 4.33
CA LEU A 13 2.23 8.09 4.44
C LEU A 13 3.52 7.76 3.67
N LEU A 14 3.67 8.31 2.46
CA LEU A 14 4.71 7.96 1.50
C LEU A 14 5.75 9.07 1.28
N GLY A 15 5.50 10.26 1.84
CA GLY A 15 6.29 11.46 1.57
C GLY A 15 5.82 12.20 0.32
N PRO A 16 6.57 13.22 -0.13
CA PRO A 16 6.14 14.09 -1.23
C PRO A 16 6.41 13.51 -2.63
N LEU A 17 7.37 12.59 -2.76
CA LEU A 17 7.89 12.12 -4.03
C LEU A 17 7.93 10.59 -4.08
N LEU A 18 7.51 10.06 -5.22
CA LEU A 18 7.68 8.68 -5.66
C LEU A 18 8.65 8.65 -6.84
N ILE A 19 9.00 7.46 -7.30
CA ILE A 19 9.82 7.28 -8.50
C ILE A 19 9.15 6.33 -9.50
N ASN A 20 9.42 6.55 -10.78
CA ASN A 20 9.22 5.59 -11.86
C ASN A 20 10.58 5.31 -12.53
N ASN A 21 10.61 4.45 -13.56
CA ASN A 21 11.85 4.15 -14.30
C ASN A 21 12.39 5.34 -15.15
N GLN A 22 11.73 6.50 -15.12
CA GLN A 22 12.11 7.71 -15.86
C GLN A 22 12.50 8.89 -14.94
N GLY A 23 12.19 8.84 -13.65
CA GLY A 23 12.47 9.92 -12.71
C GLY A 23 11.51 9.97 -11.53
N SER A 24 11.44 11.15 -10.91
CA SER A 24 10.58 11.41 -9.74
C SER A 24 9.16 11.83 -10.16
N VAL A 25 8.16 11.41 -9.40
CA VAL A 25 6.73 11.71 -9.60
C VAL A 25 6.16 12.25 -8.28
N PRO A 26 5.51 13.42 -8.25
CA PRO A 26 4.91 13.95 -7.03
C PRO A 26 3.69 13.12 -6.60
N VAL A 27 3.53 12.86 -5.31
CA VAL A 27 2.38 12.08 -4.79
C VAL A 27 1.03 12.76 -5.11
N THR A 28 1.01 14.08 -5.25
CA THR A 28 -0.20 14.84 -5.63
C THR A 28 -0.74 14.48 -7.01
N SER A 29 0.06 13.84 -7.89
CA SER A 29 -0.45 13.35 -9.18
C SER A 29 -1.39 12.14 -9.03
N LEU A 30 -1.60 11.64 -7.82
CA LEU A 30 -2.41 10.45 -7.53
C LEU A 30 -3.73 10.77 -6.81
N GLU A 31 -4.09 12.04 -6.63
CA GLU A 31 -5.26 12.47 -5.84
C GLU A 31 -6.59 11.87 -6.36
N ASP A 32 -6.73 11.65 -7.67
CA ASP A 32 -7.93 11.06 -8.29
C ASP A 32 -7.75 9.58 -8.69
N CYS A 33 -6.69 8.92 -8.22
CA CYS A 33 -6.37 7.53 -8.57
C CYS A 33 -6.83 6.56 -7.49
N VAL A 34 -7.27 5.37 -7.92
CA VAL A 34 -7.21 4.18 -7.05
C VAL A 34 -5.74 3.79 -6.92
N VAL A 35 -5.29 3.54 -5.69
CA VAL A 35 -3.88 3.22 -5.40
C VAL A 35 -3.76 1.81 -4.85
N GLY A 36 -2.89 1.01 -5.46
CA GLY A 36 -2.46 -0.29 -4.96
C GLY A 36 -1.09 -0.20 -4.28
N LEU A 37 -1.03 -0.29 -2.94
CA LEU A 37 0.25 -0.41 -2.23
C LEU A 37 0.71 -1.86 -2.30
N TYR A 38 1.79 -2.09 -3.05
CA TYR A 38 2.32 -3.41 -3.32
C TYR A 38 3.58 -3.68 -2.49
N PHE A 39 3.43 -4.47 -1.44
CA PHE A 39 4.52 -4.88 -0.55
C PHE A 39 5.18 -6.14 -1.10
N SER A 40 6.47 -6.05 -1.42
CA SER A 40 7.18 -7.11 -2.15
C SER A 40 8.69 -7.01 -1.99
N ALA A 41 9.41 -7.99 -2.51
CA ALA A 41 10.88 -7.98 -2.61
C ALA A 41 11.38 -8.90 -3.72
N HIS A 42 12.55 -8.59 -4.26
CA HIS A 42 13.23 -9.36 -5.30
C HIS A 42 13.56 -10.78 -4.84
N TRP A 43 14.09 -10.91 -3.62
CA TRP A 43 14.54 -12.19 -3.04
C TRP A 43 13.38 -13.15 -2.75
N CYS A 44 12.15 -12.66 -2.66
CA CYS A 44 10.94 -13.42 -2.28
C CYS A 44 10.37 -14.25 -3.46
N PRO A 45 10.40 -15.60 -3.43
CA PRO A 45 9.86 -16.42 -4.51
C PRO A 45 8.36 -16.23 -4.82
N PRO A 46 7.43 -16.22 -3.84
CA PRO A 46 6.02 -16.01 -4.15
C PRO A 46 5.74 -14.59 -4.71
N CYS A 47 6.60 -13.62 -4.39
CA CYS A 47 6.55 -12.29 -4.96
C CYS A 47 6.86 -12.29 -6.46
N ARG A 48 7.91 -13.02 -6.87
CA ARG A 48 8.27 -13.19 -8.29
C ARG A 48 7.18 -13.90 -9.09
N GLN A 49 6.36 -14.74 -8.45
CA GLN A 49 5.19 -15.36 -9.07
C GLN A 49 3.99 -14.40 -9.18
N PHE A 50 3.77 -13.55 -8.18
CA PHE A 50 2.63 -12.62 -8.15
C PHE A 50 2.83 -11.42 -9.08
N THR A 51 4.05 -10.87 -9.17
CA THR A 51 4.35 -9.67 -9.95
C THR A 51 3.92 -9.76 -11.42
N PRO A 52 4.18 -10.85 -12.18
CA PRO A 52 3.68 -10.99 -13.55
C PRO A 52 2.16 -10.89 -13.65
N LYS A 53 1.42 -11.54 -12.74
CA LYS A 53 -0.04 -11.47 -12.72
C LYS A 53 -0.54 -10.06 -12.41
N LEU A 54 0.10 -9.37 -11.45
CA LEU A 54 -0.23 -7.98 -11.15
C LEU A 54 0.04 -7.05 -12.34
N LYS A 55 1.14 -7.25 -13.08
CA LYS A 55 1.44 -6.48 -14.32
C LYS A 55 0.37 -6.66 -15.38
N GLU A 56 -0.10 -7.89 -15.58
CA GLU A 56 -1.15 -8.23 -16.54
C GLU A 56 -2.44 -7.45 -16.23
N VAL A 57 -2.95 -7.57 -15.00
CA VAL A 57 -4.21 -6.90 -14.62
C VAL A 57 -4.05 -5.38 -14.54
N TYR A 58 -2.88 -4.87 -14.11
CA TYR A 58 -2.59 -3.44 -14.09
C TYR A 58 -2.69 -2.84 -15.50
N LYS A 59 -2.05 -3.47 -16.49
CA LYS A 59 -2.14 -3.03 -17.89
C LYS A 59 -3.57 -3.08 -18.42
N ALA A 60 -4.30 -4.16 -18.12
CA ALA A 60 -5.67 -4.32 -18.56
C ALA A 60 -6.61 -3.24 -17.97
N VAL A 61 -6.50 -2.96 -16.67
CA VAL A 61 -7.29 -1.91 -15.99
C VAL A 61 -6.98 -0.53 -16.57
N LYS A 62 -5.70 -0.19 -16.78
CA LYS A 62 -5.34 1.11 -17.38
C LYS A 62 -5.81 1.24 -18.82
N ALA A 63 -5.82 0.14 -19.59
CA ALA A 63 -6.35 0.13 -20.96
C ALA A 63 -7.85 0.45 -21.03
N THR A 64 -8.62 0.28 -19.96
CA THR A 64 -10.03 0.71 -19.90
C THR A 64 -10.21 2.19 -19.54
N GLY A 65 -9.13 2.97 -19.43
CA GLY A 65 -9.18 4.38 -19.03
C GLY A 65 -9.42 4.63 -17.54
N LYS A 66 -9.38 3.59 -16.70
CA LYS A 66 -9.52 3.73 -15.24
C LYS A 66 -8.24 4.32 -14.64
N GLN A 67 -8.40 5.29 -13.74
CA GLN A 67 -7.30 5.88 -12.98
C GLN A 67 -6.83 4.91 -11.89
N PHE A 68 -5.81 4.13 -12.22
CA PHE A 68 -5.20 3.14 -11.32
C PHE A 68 -3.68 3.28 -11.33
N GLU A 69 -3.08 3.32 -10.15
CA GLU A 69 -1.64 3.28 -9.97
C GLU A 69 -1.23 2.28 -8.90
N VAL A 70 -0.07 1.67 -9.08
CA VAL A 70 0.56 0.79 -8.10
C VAL A 70 1.80 1.47 -7.55
N ILE A 71 2.00 1.36 -6.23
CA ILE A 71 3.19 1.87 -5.56
C ILE A 71 3.89 0.68 -4.93
N PHE A 72 5.07 0.35 -5.46
CA PHE A 72 5.93 -0.67 -4.90
C PHE A 72 6.54 -0.16 -3.58
N VAL A 73 6.23 -0.87 -2.49
CA VAL A 73 6.79 -0.67 -1.17
C VAL A 73 7.77 -1.82 -0.91
N SER A 74 9.05 -1.55 -1.12
CA SER A 74 10.09 -2.58 -1.16
C SER A 74 10.56 -3.05 0.21
N SER A 75 10.60 -4.36 0.39
CA SER A 75 11.30 -5.08 1.47
C SER A 75 12.65 -5.64 1.03
N ASP A 76 13.21 -5.15 -0.08
CA ASP A 76 14.57 -5.50 -0.52
C ASP A 76 15.61 -5.07 0.51
N GLN A 77 16.72 -5.79 0.53
CA GLN A 77 17.79 -5.61 1.52
C GLN A 77 18.92 -4.72 0.99
N SER A 78 18.97 -4.48 -0.33
CA SER A 78 19.94 -3.60 -0.97
C SER A 78 19.31 -2.79 -2.09
N ALA A 79 19.92 -1.64 -2.41
CA ALA A 79 19.50 -0.80 -3.52
C ALA A 79 19.55 -1.56 -4.86
N THR A 80 20.58 -2.38 -5.08
CA THR A 80 20.71 -3.20 -6.29
C THR A 80 19.55 -4.16 -6.47
N GLN A 81 19.14 -4.89 -5.41
CA GLN A 81 17.98 -5.79 -5.48
C GLN A 81 16.69 -5.03 -5.79
N PHE A 82 16.52 -3.86 -5.17
CA PHE A 82 15.40 -2.97 -5.44
C PHE A 82 15.38 -2.53 -6.91
N GLU A 83 16.50 -2.00 -7.42
CA GLU A 83 16.63 -1.46 -8.77
C GLU A 83 16.38 -2.54 -9.83
N GLU A 84 17.02 -3.70 -9.70
CA GLU A 84 16.85 -4.82 -10.63
C GLU A 84 15.38 -5.27 -10.73
N TYR A 85 14.70 -5.37 -9.59
CA TYR A 85 13.33 -5.82 -9.56
C TYR A 85 12.34 -4.76 -10.04
N PHE A 86 12.54 -3.52 -9.59
CA PHE A 86 11.72 -2.36 -9.95
C PHE A 86 11.82 -2.01 -11.43
N ALA A 87 13.00 -2.18 -12.05
CA ALA A 87 13.19 -2.00 -13.49
C ALA A 87 12.23 -2.86 -14.34
N THR A 88 11.73 -3.96 -13.79
CA THR A 88 10.76 -4.81 -14.49
C THR A 88 9.31 -4.28 -14.39
N MET A 89 9.02 -3.35 -13.48
CA MET A 89 7.68 -2.93 -13.09
C MET A 89 7.19 -1.69 -13.87
N PRO A 90 5.93 -1.67 -14.33
CA PRO A 90 5.38 -0.56 -15.14
C PRO A 90 4.68 0.54 -14.29
N TRP A 91 5.02 0.64 -13.01
CA TRP A 91 4.32 1.47 -12.03
C TRP A 91 5.31 2.22 -11.14
N LEU A 92 4.81 2.91 -10.11
CA LEU A 92 5.63 3.74 -9.21
C LEU A 92 6.25 2.92 -8.08
N ALA A 93 7.29 3.46 -7.44
CA ALA A 93 7.83 2.96 -6.19
C ALA A 93 8.04 4.08 -5.19
N LEU A 94 7.94 3.72 -3.91
CA LEU A 94 8.53 4.51 -2.84
C LEU A 94 10.06 4.42 -2.99
N PRO A 95 10.81 5.54 -2.98
CA PRO A 95 12.26 5.50 -3.13
C PRO A 95 12.90 4.57 -2.10
N PHE A 96 13.91 3.78 -2.51
CA PHE A 96 14.55 2.81 -1.61
C PHE A 96 15.12 3.47 -0.35
N ALA A 97 15.60 4.71 -0.44
CA ALA A 97 16.11 5.47 0.71
C ALA A 97 15.04 5.77 1.78
N ASN A 98 13.76 5.78 1.43
CA ASN A 98 12.63 6.09 2.32
C ASN A 98 12.23 4.87 3.16
N ARG A 99 13.20 4.28 3.86
CA ARG A 99 13.02 3.04 4.64
C ARG A 99 12.06 3.23 5.82
N ALA A 100 12.07 4.40 6.44
CA ALA A 100 11.19 4.72 7.56
C ALA A 100 9.72 4.77 7.11
N GLU A 101 9.45 5.44 5.99
CA GLU A 101 8.12 5.50 5.37
C GLU A 101 7.65 4.12 4.92
N ALA A 102 8.54 3.31 4.35
CA ALA A 102 8.22 1.93 3.95
C ALA A 102 7.82 1.07 5.17
N ALA A 103 8.59 1.17 6.27
CA ALA A 103 8.31 0.44 7.51
C ALA A 103 7.02 0.91 8.17
N ALA A 104 6.82 2.23 8.32
CA ALA A 104 5.61 2.81 8.89
C ALA A 104 4.37 2.48 8.05
N THR A 105 4.51 2.43 6.73
CA THR A 105 3.45 2.02 5.82
C THR A 105 3.09 0.55 6.00
N ALA A 106 4.07 -0.34 6.07
CA ALA A 106 3.85 -1.76 6.33
C ALA A 106 3.18 -2.00 7.70
N GLU A 107 3.64 -1.29 8.74
CA GLU A 107 3.07 -1.35 10.09
C GLU A 107 1.62 -0.88 10.11
N ARG A 108 1.31 0.26 9.47
CA ARG A 108 -0.04 0.83 9.41
C ARG A 108 -1.07 -0.14 8.84
N PHE A 109 -0.67 -0.98 7.88
CA PHE A 109 -1.55 -1.99 7.28
C PHE A 109 -1.37 -3.39 7.87
N GLY A 110 -0.56 -3.55 8.93
CA GLY A 110 -0.33 -4.82 9.59
C GLY A 110 0.32 -5.87 8.67
N ILE A 111 1.15 -5.44 7.72
CA ILE A 111 1.80 -6.33 6.76
C ILE A 111 2.86 -7.18 7.47
N ARG A 112 2.55 -8.46 7.66
CA ARG A 112 3.45 -9.45 8.29
C ARG A 112 4.13 -10.39 7.30
N GLY A 113 3.73 -10.34 6.03
CA GLY A 113 4.24 -11.22 4.99
C GLY A 113 4.05 -10.63 3.60
N ILE A 114 4.89 -11.05 2.67
CA ILE A 114 4.90 -10.61 1.27
C ILE A 114 4.74 -11.83 0.33
N PRO A 115 4.13 -11.66 -0.86
CA PRO A 115 3.58 -10.41 -1.39
C PRO A 115 2.24 -10.03 -0.75
N ALA A 116 2.03 -8.73 -0.51
CA ALA A 116 0.74 -8.20 -0.06
C ALA A 116 0.33 -7.00 -0.93
N LEU A 117 -0.97 -6.82 -1.11
CA LEU A 117 -1.53 -5.73 -1.91
C LEU A 117 -2.70 -5.09 -1.16
N VAL A 118 -2.59 -3.80 -0.88
CA VAL A 118 -3.65 -2.99 -0.29
C VAL A 118 -4.22 -2.07 -1.36
N ILE A 119 -5.54 -2.05 -1.52
CA ILE A 119 -6.24 -1.17 -2.45
C ILE A 119 -6.91 -0.03 -1.67
N ILE A 120 -6.61 1.19 -2.08
CA ILE A 120 -7.12 2.44 -1.51
C ILE A 120 -7.87 3.19 -2.62
N ASP A 121 -9.07 3.68 -2.33
CA ASP A 121 -9.82 4.51 -3.26
C ASP A 121 -9.28 5.95 -3.34
N ARG A 122 -9.79 6.71 -4.30
CA ARG A 122 -9.47 8.14 -4.49
C ARG A 122 -9.75 9.04 -3.28
N ASN A 123 -10.54 8.58 -2.31
CA ASN A 123 -10.86 9.34 -1.10
C ASN A 123 -9.96 8.95 0.09
N GLY A 124 -8.94 8.11 -0.13
CA GLY A 124 -8.08 7.59 0.91
C GLY A 124 -8.72 6.50 1.77
N LYS A 125 -9.82 5.87 1.31
CA LYS A 125 -10.46 4.75 2.01
C LYS A 125 -9.91 3.43 1.53
N VAL A 126 -9.56 2.54 2.46
CA VAL A 126 -9.16 1.16 2.13
C VAL A 126 -10.36 0.40 1.58
N ILE A 127 -10.27 0.01 0.30
CA ILE A 127 -11.21 -0.87 -0.38
C ILE A 127 -10.96 -2.33 0.03
N ASN A 128 -9.69 -2.73 0.03
CA ASN A 128 -9.28 -4.09 0.37
C ASN A 128 -7.87 -4.08 0.97
N ALA A 129 -7.71 -4.55 2.20
CA ALA A 129 -6.41 -4.64 2.87
C ALA A 129 -5.59 -5.89 2.47
N ASN A 130 -6.18 -6.85 1.77
CA ASN A 130 -5.52 -8.07 1.32
C ASN A 130 -6.00 -8.52 -0.07
N ALA A 131 -5.75 -7.68 -1.08
CA ALA A 131 -6.20 -7.90 -2.46
C ALA A 131 -5.39 -8.95 -3.24
N ARG A 132 -4.26 -9.42 -2.72
CA ARG A 132 -3.39 -10.41 -3.40
C ARG A 132 -4.19 -11.62 -3.89
N GLY A 133 -5.04 -12.19 -3.03
CA GLY A 133 -5.84 -13.37 -3.36
C GLY A 133 -6.91 -13.09 -4.42
N ALA A 134 -7.53 -11.92 -4.39
CA ALA A 134 -8.53 -11.50 -5.38
C ALA A 134 -7.87 -11.29 -6.76
N VAL A 135 -6.73 -10.61 -6.81
CA VAL A 135 -5.95 -10.43 -8.05
C VAL A 135 -5.50 -11.76 -8.66
N MET A 136 -5.10 -12.73 -7.83
CA MET A 136 -4.69 -14.06 -8.33
C MET A 136 -5.86 -14.85 -8.94
N LYS A 137 -7.09 -14.62 -8.47
CA LYS A 137 -8.30 -15.28 -8.99
C LYS A 137 -8.94 -14.53 -10.15
N ASP A 138 -8.54 -13.29 -10.40
CA ASP A 138 -9.12 -12.47 -11.46
C ASP A 138 -8.74 -13.01 -12.84
N ALA A 139 -9.74 -13.07 -13.72
CA ALA A 139 -9.54 -13.46 -15.09
C ALA A 139 -8.64 -12.43 -15.80
N PRO A 140 -7.96 -12.84 -16.89
CA PRO A 140 -7.28 -11.88 -17.75
C PRO A 140 -8.23 -10.74 -18.14
N GLY A 141 -7.82 -9.49 -17.90
CA GLY A 141 -8.64 -8.32 -18.17
C GLY A 141 -8.93 -7.42 -16.96
N GLY A 142 -8.69 -7.88 -15.72
CA GLY A 142 -8.90 -7.04 -14.54
C GLY A 142 -10.38 -6.71 -14.28
N SER A 143 -11.29 -7.61 -14.65
CA SER A 143 -12.74 -7.36 -14.62
C SER A 143 -13.28 -7.19 -13.20
N GLN A 144 -12.58 -7.74 -12.21
CA GLN A 144 -12.95 -7.61 -10.80
C GLN A 144 -12.38 -6.36 -10.13
N PHE A 145 -11.63 -5.51 -10.86
CA PHE A 145 -11.13 -4.24 -10.33
C PHE A 145 -12.29 -3.37 -9.77
N PRO A 146 -12.16 -2.80 -8.55
CA PRO A 146 -10.93 -2.61 -7.77
C PRO A 146 -10.64 -3.71 -6.74
N TRP A 147 -11.14 -4.93 -6.95
CA TRP A 147 -10.99 -6.06 -6.05
C TRP A 147 -11.46 -5.75 -4.63
N ALA A 148 -12.64 -5.11 -4.52
CA ALA A 148 -13.30 -4.93 -3.25
C ALA A 148 -13.43 -6.29 -2.55
N GLY A 149 -12.93 -6.37 -1.30
CA GLY A 149 -13.08 -7.60 -0.52
C GLY A 149 -14.56 -7.92 -0.33
N GLN A 150 -14.90 -9.19 -0.03
CA GLN A 150 -16.15 -9.44 0.69
C GLN A 150 -16.12 -8.55 1.93
N GLN A 151 -17.17 -7.76 2.18
CA GLN A 151 -17.26 -6.97 3.40
C GLN A 151 -17.20 -7.93 4.57
N ASP A 152 -16.04 -8.03 5.21
CA ASP A 152 -15.89 -8.72 6.46
C ASP A 152 -16.43 -7.76 7.54
N PRO A 153 -17.58 -8.06 8.17
CA PRO A 153 -18.16 -7.20 9.20
C PRO A 153 -17.24 -7.03 10.41
N GLU A 154 -16.21 -7.88 10.58
CA GLU A 154 -15.26 -7.83 11.70
C GLU A 154 -13.81 -7.50 11.28
N GLY A 155 -13.52 -7.43 9.99
CA GLY A 155 -12.32 -6.84 9.39
C GLY A 155 -10.98 -7.39 9.90
N TYR A 156 -10.40 -8.36 9.18
CA TYR A 156 -8.95 -8.70 9.16
C TYR A 156 -8.11 -8.28 10.37
N GLY A 157 -7.64 -9.28 11.13
CA GLY A 157 -6.81 -9.20 12.36
C GLY A 157 -5.47 -8.45 12.28
N GLY A 158 -5.51 -7.17 11.95
CA GLY A 158 -4.55 -6.16 12.39
C GLY A 158 -4.90 -5.68 13.81
N PRO A 159 -3.95 -5.06 14.53
CA PRO A 159 -4.22 -4.52 15.86
C PRO A 159 -5.40 -3.55 15.78
N ASN A 160 -6.37 -3.74 16.68
CA ASN A 160 -7.55 -2.91 16.79
C ASN A 160 -7.13 -1.44 16.81
N TRP A 161 -7.48 -0.69 15.77
CA TRP A 161 -7.09 0.71 15.63
C TRP A 161 -7.59 1.58 16.79
N LYS A 162 -8.65 1.16 17.50
CA LYS A 162 -9.08 1.78 18.76
C LYS A 162 -8.05 1.57 19.87
N LEU A 163 -7.49 0.36 19.98
CA LEU A 163 -6.35 0.11 20.88
C LEU A 163 -5.12 0.93 20.46
N MET A 164 -4.84 1.05 19.16
CA MET A 164 -3.70 1.84 18.67
C MET A 164 -3.86 3.33 18.97
N LEU A 165 -5.04 3.91 18.77
CA LEU A 165 -5.34 5.30 19.14
C LEU A 165 -5.30 5.51 20.66
N LEU A 166 -5.80 4.57 21.45
CA LEU A 166 -5.67 4.62 22.91
C LEU A 166 -4.21 4.55 23.38
N LEU A 167 -3.36 3.77 22.70
CA LEU A 167 -1.93 3.73 23.00
C LEU A 167 -1.22 5.03 22.61
N ILE A 168 -1.56 5.61 21.45
CA ILE A 168 -1.00 6.89 21.01
C ILE A 168 -1.45 8.03 21.94
N VAL A 169 -2.77 8.17 22.16
CA VAL A 169 -3.32 9.19 23.06
C VAL A 169 -2.83 8.95 24.50
N GLY A 170 -2.76 7.71 24.95
CA GLY A 170 -2.20 7.33 26.25
C GLY A 170 -0.72 7.70 26.37
N TYR A 171 0.09 7.45 25.35
CA TYR A 171 1.51 7.83 25.30
C TYR A 171 1.69 9.36 25.38
N TYR A 172 0.88 10.13 24.64
CA TYR A 172 0.95 11.59 24.69
C TYR A 172 0.40 12.17 26.00
N LEU A 173 -0.65 11.58 26.59
CA LEU A 173 -1.18 11.99 27.90
C LEU A 173 -0.20 11.66 29.04
N LEU A 174 0.45 10.49 29.03
CA LEU A 174 1.50 10.16 30.00
C LEU A 174 2.67 11.14 29.89
N ARG A 175 3.11 11.46 28.67
CA ARG A 175 4.17 12.45 28.45
C ARG A 175 3.78 13.86 28.87
N PHE A 176 2.51 14.22 28.80
CA PHE A 176 2.03 15.51 29.29
C PHE A 176 1.99 15.53 30.82
N TYR A 177 1.54 14.43 31.46
CA TYR A 177 1.50 14.31 32.92
C TYR A 177 2.89 14.34 33.57
N PHE A 178 3.91 13.73 32.96
CA PHE A 178 5.29 13.73 33.49
C PHE A 178 6.08 15.01 33.21
N LYS A 179 5.48 16.01 32.53
CA LYS A 179 6.12 17.29 32.26
C LYS A 179 5.53 18.45 33.09
N VAL A 180 4.51 18.16 33.89
CA VAL A 180 3.76 19.13 34.73
C VAL A 180 3.96 18.85 36.23
N ILE A 181 4.83 17.90 36.59
CA ILE A 181 5.31 17.62 37.96
C ILE A 181 6.83 17.86 37.97
#